data_AF-A0A8S3DEH1-F1
#
_entry.id   AF-A0A8S3DEH1-F1
#
_cell.length_a   1.000
_cell.length_b   1.000
_cell.length_c   1.000
_cell.angle_alpha   90.00
_cell.angle_beta   90.00
_cell.angle_gamma   90.00
#
_symmetry.space_group_name_H-M   'P 1'
#
loop_
_entity.id
_entity.type
_entity.pdbx_description
1 polymer ?
#
loop_
_entity_poly.entity_id
_entity_poly.type
_entity_poly.pdbx_seq_one_letter_code
_entity_poly.pdbx_strand_id
1 'polypeptide(L)'
;EALEYFHKALSIQEKNLPSDHYSLGQSHQNIGMIHYSLGQFEVSLEHFKKALQTYEKSCASQDINFAYAYYGMGCVYISKKMFSEALMYSNKARDIFIKQLPPSDPSVLAVERNIQHIKRFTK
;
A
#
# COMPACT_ATOMS: atom_id res chain seq x y z
N GLU A 1 -13.51 -11.97 -11.44
CA GLU A 1 -12.99 -11.08 -12.51
C GLU A 1 -11.69 -10.39 -12.09
N ALA A 2 -11.65 -9.11 -11.68
CA ALA A 2 -10.39 -8.36 -11.50
C ALA A 2 -9.28 -9.10 -10.72
N LEU A 3 -9.61 -9.67 -9.55
CA LEU A 3 -8.68 -10.44 -8.71
C LEU A 3 -8.00 -11.61 -9.46
N GLU A 4 -8.76 -12.30 -10.31
CA GLU A 4 -8.30 -13.44 -11.10
C GLU A 4 -7.30 -13.01 -12.18
N TYR A 5 -7.54 -11.87 -12.83
CA TYR A 5 -6.59 -11.30 -13.79
C TYR A 5 -5.28 -10.90 -13.13
N PHE A 6 -5.32 -10.31 -11.92
CA PHE A 6 -4.09 -9.98 -11.19
C PHE A 6 -3.33 -11.22 -10.70
N HIS A 7 -4.01 -12.29 -10.24
CA HIS A 7 -3.32 -13.56 -9.93
C HIS A 7 -2.73 -14.24 -11.17
N LYS A 8 -3.43 -14.21 -12.31
CA LYS A 8 -2.91 -14.70 -13.59
C LYS A 8 -1.67 -13.90 -14.04
N ALA A 9 -1.71 -12.57 -13.94
CA ALA A 9 -0.58 -11.71 -14.24
C ALA A 9 0.62 -11.96 -13.31
N LEU A 10 0.38 -12.06 -11.99
CA LEU A 10 1.41 -12.39 -11.00
C LEU A 10 2.06 -13.74 -11.30
N SER A 11 1.28 -14.81 -11.56
CA SER A 11 1.83 -16.13 -11.87
C SER A 11 2.61 -16.20 -13.18
N ILE A 12 2.34 -15.29 -14.14
CA ILE A 12 3.18 -15.13 -15.33
C ILE A 12 4.47 -14.38 -14.98
N GLN A 13 4.40 -13.32 -14.19
CA GLN A 13 5.56 -12.55 -13.73
C GLN A 13 6.52 -13.42 -12.89
N GLU A 14 6.03 -14.17 -11.91
CA GLU A 14 6.80 -15.08 -11.04
C GLU A 14 7.57 -16.16 -11.81
N LYS A 15 7.14 -16.50 -13.03
CA LYS A 15 7.81 -17.49 -13.90
C LYS A 15 8.86 -16.89 -14.84
N ASN A 16 8.83 -15.58 -15.07
CA ASN A 16 9.63 -14.92 -16.11
C ASN A 16 10.54 -13.80 -15.56
N LEU A 17 10.35 -13.37 -14.31
CA LEU A 17 11.07 -12.26 -13.68
C LEU A 17 11.79 -12.72 -12.40
N PRO A 18 12.93 -12.11 -12.03
CA PRO A 18 13.56 -12.29 -10.72
C PRO A 18 12.59 -12.04 -9.55
N SER A 19 12.76 -12.74 -8.43
CA SER A 19 11.85 -12.66 -7.25
C SER A 19 11.78 -11.29 -6.56
N ASP A 20 12.73 -10.43 -6.89
CA ASP A 20 12.93 -9.05 -6.45
C ASP A 20 12.56 -8.03 -7.54
N HIS A 21 12.04 -8.47 -8.69
CA HIS A 21 11.65 -7.56 -9.77
C HIS A 21 10.46 -6.69 -9.37
N TYR A 22 10.68 -5.37 -9.35
CA TYR A 22 9.75 -4.33 -8.88
C TYR A 22 8.27 -4.52 -9.28
N SER A 23 7.98 -4.95 -10.52
CA SER A 23 6.61 -5.21 -11.00
C SER A 23 5.84 -6.29 -10.21
N LEU A 24 6.52 -7.26 -9.57
CA LEU A 24 5.88 -8.22 -8.66
C LEU A 24 5.27 -7.50 -7.45
N GLY A 25 5.96 -6.48 -6.94
CA GLY A 25 5.46 -5.67 -5.84
C GLY A 25 4.21 -4.88 -6.22
N GLN A 26 4.17 -4.34 -7.46
CA GLN A 26 2.97 -3.65 -7.98
C GLN A 26 1.78 -4.61 -8.11
N SER A 27 2.00 -5.85 -8.58
CA SER A 27 0.96 -6.88 -8.60
C SER A 27 0.48 -7.25 -7.19
N HIS A 28 1.38 -7.41 -6.22
CA HIS A 28 1.01 -7.62 -4.81
C HIS A 28 0.19 -6.45 -4.24
N GLN A 29 0.59 -5.20 -4.48
CA GLN A 29 -0.12 -3.99 -4.05
C GLN A 29 -1.56 -3.94 -4.61
N ASN A 30 -1.73 -4.23 -5.91
CA ASN A 30 -3.05 -4.23 -6.55
C ASN A 30 -3.97 -5.31 -5.98
N ILE A 31 -3.44 -6.53 -5.75
CA ILE A 31 -4.19 -7.61 -5.09
C ILE A 31 -4.54 -7.23 -3.64
N GLY A 32 -3.61 -6.57 -2.93
CA GLY A 32 -3.84 -6.04 -1.57
C GLY A 32 -4.99 -5.04 -1.51
N MET A 33 -5.08 -4.12 -2.47
CA MET A 33 -6.19 -3.17 -2.61
C MET A 33 -7.53 -3.87 -2.90
N ILE A 34 -7.54 -4.94 -3.70
CA ILE A 34 -8.76 -5.70 -3.97
C ILE A 34 -9.23 -6.44 -2.71
N HIS A 35 -8.34 -7.10 -1.97
CA HIS A 35 -8.72 -7.72 -0.70
C HIS A 35 -9.20 -6.70 0.34
N TYR A 36 -8.65 -5.48 0.36
CA TYR A 36 -9.19 -4.38 1.17
C TYR A 36 -10.63 -4.05 0.79
N SER A 37 -10.92 -3.87 -0.51
CA SER A 37 -12.28 -3.61 -1.02
C SER A 37 -13.26 -4.76 -0.76
N LEU A 38 -12.77 -6.00 -0.59
CA LEU A 38 -13.56 -7.18 -0.20
C LEU A 38 -13.68 -7.36 1.33
N GLY A 39 -13.13 -6.45 2.14
CA GLY A 39 -13.11 -6.56 3.61
C GLY A 39 -12.16 -7.63 4.16
N GLN A 40 -11.32 -8.24 3.32
CA GLN A 40 -10.39 -9.33 3.63
C GLN A 40 -9.06 -8.74 4.14
N PHE A 41 -9.13 -8.04 5.27
CA PHE A 41 -8.08 -7.17 5.79
C PHE A 41 -6.74 -7.89 6.08
N GLU A 42 -6.78 -9.12 6.56
CA GLU A 42 -5.57 -9.92 6.86
C GLU A 42 -4.78 -10.23 5.59
N VAL A 43 -5.48 -10.70 4.54
CA VAL A 43 -4.89 -11.02 3.22
C VAL A 43 -4.39 -9.75 2.54
N SER A 44 -5.14 -8.65 2.68
CA SER A 44 -4.75 -7.32 2.21
C SER A 44 -3.42 -6.87 2.83
N LEU A 45 -3.27 -6.98 4.16
CA LEU A 45 -2.02 -6.64 4.86
C LEU A 45 -0.86 -7.58 4.50
N GLU A 46 -1.11 -8.86 4.26
CA GLU A 46 -0.08 -9.79 3.77
C GLU A 46 0.44 -9.36 2.39
N HIS A 47 -0.48 -8.99 1.48
CA HIS A 47 -0.13 -8.53 0.14
C HIS A 47 0.62 -7.19 0.14
N PHE A 48 0.24 -6.22 0.98
CA PHE A 48 1.03 -4.98 1.12
C PHE A 48 2.42 -5.23 1.73
N LYS A 49 2.55 -6.17 2.67
CA LYS A 49 3.88 -6.59 3.21
C LYS A 49 4.74 -7.23 2.13
N LYS A 50 4.18 -8.12 1.30
CA LYS A 50 4.88 -8.72 0.15
C LYS A 50 5.34 -7.65 -0.85
N ALA A 51 4.48 -6.68 -1.16
CA ALA A 51 4.83 -5.57 -2.05
C ALA A 51 6.05 -4.77 -1.55
N LEU A 52 6.03 -4.36 -0.27
CA LEU A 52 7.14 -3.67 0.37
C LEU A 52 8.43 -4.51 0.34
N GLN A 53 8.35 -5.81 0.66
CA GLN A 53 9.50 -6.72 0.62
C GLN A 53 10.09 -6.93 -0.79
N THR A 54 9.28 -6.84 -1.86
CA THR A 54 9.81 -6.82 -3.23
C THR A 54 10.53 -5.49 -3.49
N TYR A 55 9.89 -4.35 -3.20
CA TYR A 55 10.47 -3.02 -3.47
C TYR A 55 11.78 -2.78 -2.68
N GLU A 56 11.87 -3.27 -1.46
CA GLU A 56 13.09 -3.21 -0.63
C GLU A 56 14.27 -3.98 -1.25
N LYS A 57 14.00 -5.11 -1.93
CA LYS A 57 15.03 -5.90 -2.62
C LYS A 57 15.38 -5.33 -3.99
N SER A 58 14.43 -4.70 -4.70
CA SER A 58 14.57 -4.25 -6.09
C SER A 58 15.51 -3.05 -6.30
N CYS A 59 16.30 -2.67 -5.29
CA CYS A 59 17.10 -1.43 -5.21
C CYS A 59 16.33 -0.10 -5.45
N ALA A 60 15.00 -0.13 -5.55
CA ALA A 60 14.17 1.05 -5.82
C ALA A 60 13.84 1.83 -4.53
N SER A 61 14.87 2.36 -3.87
CA SER A 61 14.78 2.91 -2.51
C SER A 61 13.74 4.04 -2.34
N GLN A 62 12.66 3.74 -1.61
CA GLN A 62 11.60 4.70 -1.22
C GLN A 62 10.91 5.44 -2.38
N ASP A 63 10.82 4.80 -3.54
CA ASP A 63 9.98 5.24 -4.66
C ASP A 63 8.48 5.27 -4.29
N ILE A 64 7.66 5.99 -5.06
CA ILE A 64 6.25 6.31 -4.79
C ILE A 64 5.36 5.10 -4.46
N ASN A 65 5.69 3.90 -4.95
CA ASN A 65 4.91 2.69 -4.63
C ASN A 65 5.07 2.24 -3.16
N PHE A 66 6.15 2.61 -2.46
CA PHE A 66 6.21 2.48 -1.00
C PHE A 66 5.09 3.30 -0.33
N ALA A 67 4.83 4.51 -0.83
CA ALA A 67 3.80 5.38 -0.29
C ALA A 67 2.39 4.80 -0.52
N TYR A 68 2.12 4.25 -1.71
CA TYR A 68 0.86 3.56 -2.01
C TYR A 68 0.66 2.29 -1.17
N ALA A 69 1.68 1.45 -0.99
CA ALA A 69 1.61 0.28 -0.13
C ALA A 69 1.36 0.66 1.35
N TYR A 70 2.09 1.66 1.88
CA TYR A 70 1.86 2.17 3.24
C TYR A 70 0.48 2.83 3.39
N TYR A 71 -0.02 3.55 2.38
CA TYR A 71 -1.35 4.13 2.36
C TYR A 71 -2.44 3.04 2.41
N GLY A 72 -2.29 1.98 1.62
CA GLY A 72 -3.16 0.80 1.65
C GLY A 72 -3.22 0.15 3.05
N MET A 73 -2.06 -0.07 3.68
CA MET A 73 -2.01 -0.55 5.07
C MET A 73 -2.72 0.42 6.03
N GLY A 74 -2.50 1.73 5.88
CA GLY A 74 -3.20 2.77 6.66
C GLY A 74 -4.72 2.65 6.57
N CYS A 75 -5.26 2.56 5.36
CA CYS A 75 -6.70 2.36 5.10
C CYS A 75 -7.26 1.07 5.73
N VAL A 76 -6.52 -0.05 5.68
CA VAL A 76 -6.90 -1.28 6.38
C VAL A 76 -7.00 -1.07 7.89
N TYR A 77 -5.98 -0.47 8.51
CA TYR A 77 -5.97 -0.24 9.96
C TYR A 77 -7.04 0.77 10.41
N ILE A 78 -7.38 1.79 9.60
CA ILE A 78 -8.57 2.65 9.83
C ILE A 78 -9.84 1.81 9.88
N SER A 79 -10.04 0.93 8.88
CA SER A 79 -11.24 0.08 8.80
C SER A 79 -11.33 -0.92 9.95
N LYS A 80 -10.19 -1.39 10.47
CA LYS A 80 -10.08 -2.20 11.70
C LYS A 80 -10.17 -1.39 13.00
N LYS A 81 -10.30 -0.06 12.94
CA LYS A 81 -10.26 0.88 14.10
C LYS A 81 -8.95 0.82 14.93
N MET A 82 -7.88 0.32 14.32
CA MET A 82 -6.54 0.20 14.91
C MET A 82 -5.77 1.50 14.67
N PHE A 83 -6.17 2.54 15.40
CA PHE A 83 -5.80 3.92 15.08
C PHE A 83 -4.30 4.25 15.24
N SER A 84 -3.60 3.57 16.15
CA SER A 84 -2.15 3.76 16.35
C SER A 84 -1.34 3.29 15.13
N GLU A 85 -1.64 2.09 14.64
CA GLU A 85 -1.05 1.49 13.46
C GLU A 85 -1.46 2.27 12.20
N ALA A 86 -2.74 2.65 12.10
CA ALA A 86 -3.23 3.50 11.03
C ALA A 86 -2.46 4.83 10.94
N LEU A 87 -2.18 5.48 12.09
CA LEU A 87 -1.42 6.72 12.13
C LEU A 87 0.04 6.50 11.72
N MET A 88 0.68 5.43 12.21
CA MET A 88 2.05 5.08 11.83
C MET A 88 2.20 4.88 10.32
N TYR A 89 1.34 4.04 9.71
CA TYR A 89 1.40 3.75 8.29
C TYR A 89 0.98 4.96 7.42
N SER A 90 -0.03 5.74 7.84
CA SER A 90 -0.40 6.97 7.12
C SER A 90 0.72 8.02 7.15
N ASN A 91 1.42 8.18 8.28
CA ASN A 91 2.60 9.05 8.35
C ASN A 91 3.69 8.58 7.38
N LYS A 92 4.04 7.28 7.37
CA LYS A 92 5.04 6.72 6.43
C LYS A 92 4.69 6.98 4.96
N ALA A 93 3.41 6.88 4.61
CA ALA A 93 2.94 7.18 3.26
C ALA A 93 3.08 8.67 2.92
N ARG A 94 2.62 9.57 3.80
CA ARG A 94 2.76 11.03 3.65
C ARG A 94 4.23 11.43 3.47
N ASP A 95 5.12 10.91 4.31
CA ASP A 95 6.54 11.31 4.37
C ASP A 95 7.35 10.90 3.12
N ILE A 96 6.75 10.11 2.23
CA ILE A 96 7.24 9.84 0.87
C ILE A 96 6.47 10.68 -0.15
N PHE A 97 5.13 10.69 -0.12
CA PHE A 97 4.32 11.49 -1.06
C PHE A 97 4.72 12.97 -1.07
N ILE A 98 4.89 13.64 0.07
CA ILE A 98 5.25 15.08 0.13
C ILE A 98 6.66 15.41 -0.37
N LYS A 99 7.52 14.40 -0.60
CA LYS A 99 8.86 14.58 -1.19
C LYS A 99 8.86 14.47 -2.71
N GLN A 100 7.84 13.85 -3.29
CA GLN A 100 7.78 13.46 -4.71
C GLN A 100 6.60 14.09 -5.46
N LEU A 101 5.59 14.57 -4.73
CA LEU A 101 4.34 15.13 -5.27
C LEU A 101 4.08 16.54 -4.72
N PRO A 102 3.40 17.43 -5.47
CA PRO A 102 2.98 18.72 -4.95
C PRO A 102 1.92 18.54 -3.85
N PRO A 103 1.79 19.48 -2.88
CA PRO A 103 0.79 19.39 -1.81
C PRO A 103 -0.68 19.34 -2.27
N SER A 104 -0.95 19.70 -3.52
CA SER A 104 -2.26 19.63 -4.17
C SER A 104 -2.58 18.26 -4.79
N ASP A 105 -1.65 17.30 -4.80
CA ASP A 105 -1.85 15.99 -5.39
C ASP A 105 -2.95 15.19 -4.66
N PRO A 106 -3.86 14.49 -5.38
CA PRO A 106 -4.90 13.68 -4.76
C PRO A 106 -4.40 12.68 -3.70
N SER A 107 -3.20 12.14 -3.86
CA SER A 107 -2.56 11.17 -2.95
C SER A 107 -2.13 11.82 -1.64
N VAL A 108 -1.53 13.03 -1.72
CA VAL A 108 -1.18 13.85 -0.54
C VAL A 108 -2.46 14.25 0.20
N LEU A 109 -3.48 14.72 -0.54
CA LEU A 109 -4.77 15.11 0.05
C LEU A 109 -5.52 13.91 0.65
N ALA A 110 -5.38 12.71 0.09
CA ALA A 110 -5.99 11.49 0.63
C ALA A 110 -5.31 11.03 1.92
N VAL A 111 -3.98 11.02 2.00
CA VAL A 111 -3.28 10.63 3.23
C VAL A 111 -3.44 11.64 4.36
N GLU A 112 -3.50 12.94 4.06
CA GLU A 112 -3.84 13.95 5.07
C GLU A 112 -5.28 13.78 5.59
N ARG A 113 -6.27 13.51 4.72
CA ARG A 113 -7.63 13.18 5.17
C ARG A 113 -7.66 11.97 6.11
N ASN A 114 -6.89 10.92 5.81
CA ASN A 114 -6.75 9.76 6.69
C ASN A 114 -6.16 10.17 8.07
N ILE A 115 -5.06 10.92 8.09
CA ILE A 115 -4.41 11.38 9.33
C ILE A 115 -5.35 12.28 10.15
N GLN A 116 -6.09 13.19 9.51
CA GLN A 116 -7.07 14.08 10.17
C GLN A 116 -8.33 13.34 10.64
N HIS A 117 -8.70 12.22 10.01
CA HIS A 117 -9.73 11.32 10.49
C HIS A 117 -9.26 10.58 11.75
N ILE A 118 -8.08 9.93 11.69
CA ILE A 118 -7.50 9.17 12.80
C ILE A 118 -7.34 10.04 14.05
N LYS A 119 -6.82 11.27 13.90
CA LYS A 119 -6.64 12.26 14.99
C LYS A 119 -7.93 12.69 15.71
N ARG A 120 -9.12 12.28 15.26
CA ARG A 120 -10.40 12.49 15.96
C ARG A 120 -10.70 11.39 16.99
N PHE A 121 -10.05 10.23 16.87
CA PHE A 121 -10.25 9.05 17.73
C PHE A 121 -9.03 8.75 18.63
N THR A 122 -7.94 9.50 18.48
CA THR A 122 -6.72 9.41 19.31
C THR A 122 -6.52 10.70 20.14
N LYS A 123 -7.59 11.15 20.80
CA LYS A 123 -7.63 12.33 21.68
C LYS A 123 -8.12 11.94 23.07
#